data_AF-A0A5N3WAX9-F1
#
_entry.id   AF-A0A5N3WAX9-F1
#
_cell.length_a   1.000
_cell.length_b   1.000
_cell.length_c   1.000
_cell.angle_alpha   90.00
_cell.angle_beta   90.00
_cell.angle_gamma   90.00
#
_symmetry.space_group_name_H-M   'P 1'
#
loop_
_entity.id
_entity.type
_entity.pdbx_description
1 polymer ?
#
loop_
_entity_poly.entity_id
_entity_poly.type
_entity_poly.pdbx_seq_one_letter_code
_entity_poly.pdbx_strand_id
1 'polypeptide(L)'
;EGMESLSKMQNQRGGCVLFLDVQKSSQDEWDKTQDTMESALLVENLNQALLYLHDLGSAHADPHICDFLESHFLDEEVKLIKKMGEHP
;
A
#
# COMPACT_ATOMS: atom_id res chain seq x y z
N GLU A 1 2.99 2.44 9.72
CA GLU A 1 4.30 1.76 9.60
C GLU A 1 4.77 1.67 8.13
N GLY A 2 3.92 1.29 7.17
CA GLY A 2 4.32 1.15 5.76
C GLY A 2 5.04 2.36 5.11
N MET A 3 4.53 3.58 5.30
CA MET A 3 5.18 4.79 4.75
C MET A 3 6.60 5.01 5.31
N GLU A 4 6.80 4.73 6.59
CA GLU A 4 8.11 4.85 7.23
C GLU A 4 9.09 3.79 6.69
N SER A 5 8.62 2.56 6.49
CA SER A 5 9.40 1.47 5.88
C SER A 5 9.82 1.81 4.45
N LEU A 6 8.92 2.36 3.63
CA LEU A 6 9.22 2.80 2.25
C LEU A 6 10.25 3.94 2.25
N SER A 7 10.08 4.94 3.10
CA SER A 7 11.01 6.06 3.24
C SER A 7 12.41 5.58 3.64
N LYS A 8 12.51 4.66 4.61
CA LYS A 8 13.78 4.05 5.02
C LYS A 8 14.44 3.28 3.88
N MET A 9 13.70 2.42 3.17
CA MET A 9 14.23 1.67 2.03
C MET A 9 14.75 2.62 0.94
N GLN A 10 14.01 3.68 0.62
CA GLN A 10 14.41 4.64 -0.41
C GLN A 10 15.71 5.37 -0.04
N ASN A 11 15.85 5.78 1.23
CA ASN A 11 17.09 6.38 1.74
C ASN A 11 18.26 5.38 1.74
N GLN A 12 18.03 4.11 2.09
CA GLN A 12 19.06 3.06 2.08
C GLN A 12 19.64 2.81 0.68
N ARG A 13 18.83 2.99 -0.37
CA ARG A 13 19.24 2.83 -1.76
C ARG A 13 19.83 4.10 -2.38
N GLY A 14 20.02 5.15 -1.58
CA GLY A 14 20.52 6.45 -2.03
C GLY A 14 19.49 7.27 -2.81
N GLY A 15 18.22 6.88 -2.76
CA GLY A 15 17.11 7.67 -3.31
C GLY A 15 16.76 8.86 -2.41
N CYS A 16 15.97 9.79 -2.95
CA CYS A 16 15.43 10.93 -2.22
C CYS A 16 13.92 10.74 -2.03
N VAL A 17 13.44 10.92 -0.79
CA VAL A 17 12.01 10.86 -0.47
C VAL A 17 11.41 12.25 -0.66
N LEU A 18 10.42 12.36 -1.54
CA LEU A 18 9.64 13.57 -1.75
C LEU A 18 8.27 13.39 -1.12
N PHE A 19 7.95 14.23 -0.12
CA PHE A 19 6.64 14.25 0.49
C PHE A 19 5.71 15.14 -0.33
N LEU A 20 4.62 14.56 -0.81
CA LEU A 20 3.53 15.28 -1.46
C LEU A 20 2.41 15.51 -0.44
N ASP A 21 1.65 16.58 -0.65
CA ASP A 21 0.50 16.88 0.18
C ASP A 21 -0.56 15.78 0.04
N VAL A 22 -1.01 15.25 1.17
CA VAL A 22 -2.05 14.22 1.20
C VAL A 22 -3.39 14.95 1.15
N GLN A 23 -4.14 14.76 0.06
CA GLN A 23 -5.46 15.36 -0.04
C GLN A 23 -6.38 14.85 1.06
N LYS A 24 -7.08 15.79 1.71
CA LYS A 24 -8.13 15.47 2.67
C LYS A 24 -9.22 14.67 1.95
N SER A 25 -9.74 13.61 2.58
CA SER A 25 -10.90 12.92 2.00
C SER A 25 -12.07 13.91 1.89
N SER A 26 -12.92 13.71 0.90
CA SER A 26 -14.07 14.58 0.63
C SER A 26 -15.18 14.48 1.69
N GLN A 27 -15.04 13.59 2.67
CA GLN A 27 -16.09 13.25 3.62
C GLN A 27 -15.62 13.53 5.06
N ASP A 28 -16.27 14.49 5.71
CA ASP A 28 -16.01 14.83 7.12
C ASP A 28 -16.81 13.92 8.10
N GLU A 29 -17.87 13.24 7.64
CA GLU A 29 -18.68 12.31 8.43
C GLU A 29 -18.64 10.89 7.85
N TRP A 30 -18.38 9.92 8.72
CA TRP A 30 -18.18 8.52 8.36
C TRP A 30 -19.45 7.75 8.72
N ASP A 31 -20.25 7.35 7.73
CA ASP A 31 -21.39 6.46 7.92
C ASP A 31 -20.99 5.01 7.63
N LYS A 32 -21.32 4.09 8.54
CA LYS A 32 -20.57 2.81 8.73
C LYS A 32 -20.50 1.90 7.50
N THR A 33 -21.56 1.85 6.69
CA THR A 33 -21.65 0.95 5.54
C THR A 33 -20.92 1.51 4.32
N GLN A 34 -21.02 2.83 4.09
CA GLN A 34 -20.29 3.50 3.01
C GLN A 34 -18.78 3.51 3.30
N ASP A 35 -18.42 3.72 4.56
CA ASP A 35 -17.04 3.68 5.05
C ASP A 35 -16.35 2.33 4.77
N THR A 36 -17.04 1.21 5.03
CA THR A 36 -16.47 -0.13 4.78
C THR A 36 -16.13 -0.33 3.30
N MET A 37 -16.98 0.14 2.39
CA MET A 37 -16.78 -0.02 0.95
C MET A 37 -15.70 0.93 0.40
N GLU A 38 -15.68 2.18 0.86
CA GLU A 38 -14.64 3.14 0.47
C GLU A 38 -13.25 2.74 1.02
N SER A 39 -13.21 2.21 2.24
CA SER A 39 -12.00 1.64 2.84
C SER A 39 -11.49 0.43 2.05
N ALA A 40 -12.38 -0.49 1.67
CA ALA A 40 -12.01 -1.63 0.82
C ALA A 40 -11.43 -1.18 -0.53
N LEU A 41 -12.04 -0.20 -1.18
CA LEU A 41 -11.55 0.35 -2.44
C LEU A 41 -10.17 1.02 -2.30
N LEU A 42 -9.90 1.68 -1.18
CA LEU A 42 -8.59 2.25 -0.90
C LEU A 42 -7.52 1.16 -0.74
N VAL A 43 -7.84 0.06 -0.07
CA VAL A 43 -6.96 -1.11 0.08
C VAL A 43 -6.70 -1.77 -1.27
N GLU A 44 -7.74 -1.98 -2.10
CA GLU A 44 -7.57 -2.54 -3.44
C GLU A 44 -6.65 -1.67 -4.32
N ASN A 45 -6.82 -0.35 -4.27
CA ASN A 45 -5.95 0.59 -5.00
C ASN A 45 -4.50 0.53 -4.50
N LEU A 46 -4.29 0.43 -3.19
CA LEU A 46 -2.96 0.28 -2.61
C LEU A 46 -2.30 -1.03 -3.07
N ASN A 47 -3.03 -2.15 -3.01
CA ASN A 47 -2.56 -3.45 -3.47
C ASN A 47 -2.17 -3.42 -4.96
N GLN A 48 -3.00 -2.78 -5.81
CA GLN A 48 -2.69 -2.65 -7.24
C GLN A 48 -1.42 -1.83 -7.50
N ALA A 49 -1.20 -0.77 -6.71
CA ALA A 49 0.01 0.05 -6.80
C ALA A 49 1.26 -0.72 -6.35
N LEU A 50 1.14 -1.54 -5.30
CA LEU A 50 2.23 -2.40 -4.81
C LEU A 50 2.61 -3.49 -5.82
N LEU A 51 1.62 -4.13 -6.44
CA LEU A 51 1.84 -5.12 -7.49
C LEU A 51 2.53 -4.50 -8.72
N TYR A 52 2.09 -3.31 -9.14
CA TYR A 52 2.76 -2.59 -10.21
C TYR A 52 4.23 -2.26 -9.89
N LEU A 53 4.52 -1.87 -8.64
CA LEU A 53 5.90 -1.61 -8.21
C LEU A 53 6.74 -2.89 -8.17
N HIS A 54 6.15 -4.02 -7.79
CA HIS A 54 6.81 -5.33 -7.82
C HIS A 54 7.14 -5.77 -9.26
N ASP A 55 6.18 -5.65 -10.18
CA ASP A 55 6.39 -5.92 -11.60
C ASP A 55 7.51 -5.04 -12.18
N LEU A 56 7.54 -3.76 -11.79
CA LEU A 56 8.60 -2.83 -12.19
C LEU A 56 9.96 -3.27 -11.65
N GLY A 57 10.03 -3.69 -10.38
CA GLY A 57 11.25 -4.24 -9.77
C GLY A 57 11.74 -5.49 -10.50
N SER A 58 10.81 -6.41 -10.82
CA SER A 58 11.09 -7.62 -11.59
C SER A 58 11.62 -7.30 -12.98
N ALA A 59 11.00 -6.34 -13.69
CA ALA A 59 11.44 -5.91 -15.01
C ALA A 59 12.84 -5.27 -15.02
N HIS A 60 13.21 -4.61 -13.91
CA HIS A 60 14.54 -4.03 -13.72
C HIS A 60 15.56 -5.00 -13.09
N ALA A 61 15.18 -6.27 -12.88
CA ALA A 61 15.98 -7.27 -12.20
C ALA A 61 16.49 -6.80 -10.82
N ASP A 62 15.63 -6.13 -10.06
CA ASP A 62 15.89 -5.73 -8.67
C ASP A 62 15.20 -6.72 -7.70
N PRO A 63 15.86 -7.83 -7.31
CA PRO A 63 15.26 -8.80 -6.41
C PRO A 63 15.01 -8.20 -5.01
N HIS A 64 15.82 -7.25 -4.56
CA HIS A 64 15.69 -6.71 -3.22
C HIS A 64 14.44 -5.84 -3.07
N ILE A 65 13.95 -5.15 -4.12
CA ILE A 65 12.69 -4.40 -4.00
C ILE A 65 11.49 -5.37 -4.05
N CYS A 66 11.58 -6.43 -4.86
CA CYS A 66 10.57 -7.49 -4.91
C CYS A 66 10.42 -8.17 -3.55
N ASP A 67 11.53 -8.66 -2.98
CA ASP A 67 11.56 -9.31 -1.66
C ASP A 67 11.03 -8.39 -0.55
N PHE A 68 11.36 -7.11 -0.62
CA PHE A 68 10.88 -6.12 0.35
C PHE A 68 9.36 -5.92 0.26
N LEU A 69 8.79 -5.83 -0.93
CA LEU A 69 7.34 -5.67 -1.12
C LEU A 69 6.59 -6.93 -0.68
N GLU A 70 7.11 -8.10 -1.00
CA GLU A 70 6.52 -9.39 -0.58
C GLU A 70 6.50 -9.55 0.94
N SER A 71 7.64 -9.28 1.60
CA SER A 71 7.79 -9.52 3.05
C SER A 71 7.12 -8.48 3.95
N HIS A 72 6.98 -7.24 3.49
CA HIS A 72 6.50 -6.15 4.33
C HIS A 72 5.10 -5.62 3.97
N PHE A 73 4.58 -5.92 2.77
CA PHE A 73 3.33 -5.33 2.30
C PHE A 73 2.34 -6.36 1.76
N LEU A 74 2.73 -7.19 0.79
CA LEU A 74 1.78 -8.04 0.07
C LEU A 74 1.10 -9.08 0.99
N ASP A 75 1.81 -9.65 1.97
CA ASP A 75 1.22 -10.58 2.95
C ASP A 75 0.21 -9.89 3.89
N GLU A 76 0.48 -8.64 4.29
CA GLU A 76 -0.41 -7.88 5.17
C GLU A 76 -1.67 -7.41 4.43
N GLU A 77 -1.55 -7.00 3.16
CA GLU A 77 -2.69 -6.60 2.33
C GLU A 77 -3.64 -7.79 2.09
N VAL A 78 -3.12 -9.00 1.81
CA VAL A 78 -3.95 -10.20 1.65
C VAL A 78 -4.72 -10.52 2.94
N LYS A 79 -4.09 -10.38 4.11
CA LYS A 79 -4.77 -10.57 5.41
C LYS A 79 -5.85 -9.52 5.63
N LEU A 80 -5.60 -8.27 5.23
CA LEU A 80 -6.56 -7.18 5.38
C LEU A 80 -7.79 -7.37 4.49
N ILE A 81 -7.59 -7.67 3.21
CA ILE A 81 -8.68 -7.95 2.26
C ILE A 81 -9.52 -9.13 2.74
N LYS A 82 -8.89 -10.20 3.23
CA LYS A 82 -9.62 -11.36 3.78
C LYS A 82 -10.49 -10.98 4.97
N LYS A 83 -9.97 -10.18 5.91
CA LYS A 83 -10.74 -9.69 7.07
C LYS A 83 -11.93 -8.82 6.64
N MET A 84 -11.75 -7.97 5.63
CA MET A 84 -12.84 -7.15 5.11
C MET A 84 -13.97 -8.00 4.49
N GLY A 85 -13.64 -9.12 3.85
CA GLY A 85 -14.62 -10.06 3.31
C GLY A 85 -15.33 -10.95 4.34
N GLU A 86 -14.81 -11.05 5.58
CA GLU A 86 -15.41 -11.81 6.69
C GLU A 86 -16.45 -11.00 7.48
N HIS A 87 -16.60 -9.70 7.20
CA HIS A 87 -17.64 -8.86 7.79
C HIS A 87 -18.98 -9.01 7.02
N PRO A 88 -20.08 -9.41 7.70
CA PRO A 88 -21.39 -9.64 7.08
C PRO A 88 -22.15 -8.35 6.74
#